data_AF-A0A2M8NQT6-F1
#
_entry.id   AF-A0A2M8NQT6-F1
#
_cell.length_a   1.000
_cell.length_b   1.000
_cell.length_c   1.000
_cell.angle_alpha   90.00
_cell.angle_beta   90.00
_cell.angle_gamma   90.00
#
_symmetry.space_group_name_H-M   'P 1'
#
loop_
_entity.id
_entity.type
_entity.pdbx_description
1 polymer ?
#
loop_
_entity_poly.entity_id
_entity_poly.type
_entity_poly.pdbx_seq_one_letter_code
_entity_poly.pdbx_strand_id
1 'polypeptide(L)'
;IVAYRDANGKFPNRMALKKVSGLGAKAFEQSAGFLRIRESDNPLDASAIHPESYKIAQAVLKKAKLTPKSPLKDRESAIAQLRNTISLTELAKELDAGVPTLSDILEQLVRPGRDPRADLPMPILRNDVLSMSDLQVGMTLNGTVRNVVDFGVFIDIGVKQDGLLHRSQWGERGDWQVGDIIKVEIVSIEPERGRIGLAIPQSMDTL
;
A
#
# COMPACT_ATOMS: atom_id res chain seq x y z
N ILE A 1 -17.90 7.05 -21.39
CA ILE A 1 -16.53 6.49 -21.63
C ILE A 1 -16.61 5.08 -22.23
N VAL A 2 -17.22 4.10 -21.56
CA VAL A 2 -17.34 2.72 -22.07
C VAL A 2 -18.00 2.67 -23.45
N ALA A 3 -19.19 3.25 -23.60
CA ALA A 3 -19.88 3.33 -24.89
C ALA A 3 -19.06 3.99 -26.02
N TYR A 4 -18.27 5.03 -25.71
CA TYR A 4 -17.38 5.65 -26.69
C TYR A 4 -16.27 4.70 -27.12
N ARG A 5 -15.67 3.98 -26.17
CA ARG A 5 -14.62 2.98 -26.44
C ARG A 5 -15.16 1.82 -27.26
N ASP A 6 -16.37 1.37 -26.98
CA ASP A 6 -16.98 0.25 -27.70
C ASP A 6 -17.30 0.63 -29.16
N ALA A 7 -17.67 1.89 -29.41
CA ALA A 7 -17.96 2.41 -30.75
C ALA A 7 -16.71 2.84 -31.55
N ASN A 8 -15.66 3.35 -30.89
CA ASN A 8 -14.49 3.98 -31.55
C ASN A 8 -13.17 3.21 -31.32
N GLY A 9 -13.18 2.15 -30.52
CA GLY A 9 -11.99 1.43 -30.12
C GLY A 9 -11.25 2.04 -28.93
N LYS A 10 -10.03 1.55 -28.67
CA LYS A 10 -9.16 2.01 -27.56
C LYS A 10 -8.82 3.50 -27.72
N PHE A 11 -8.70 4.21 -26.60
CA PHE A 11 -8.21 5.60 -26.62
C PHE A 11 -6.70 5.63 -26.92
N PRO A 12 -6.24 6.38 -27.95
CA PRO A 12 -4.81 6.48 -28.27
C PRO A 12 -4.04 7.40 -27.33
N ASN A 13 -4.72 8.33 -26.65
CA ASN A 13 -4.14 9.27 -25.69
C ASN A 13 -5.22 9.93 -24.83
N ARG A 14 -4.83 10.62 -23.76
CA ARG A 14 -5.77 11.29 -22.85
C ARG A 14 -6.56 12.40 -23.55
N MET A 15 -6.00 13.10 -24.52
CA MET A 15 -6.72 14.17 -25.23
C MET A 15 -7.94 13.64 -25.99
N ALA A 16 -7.91 12.38 -26.44
CA ALA A 16 -9.06 11.74 -27.06
C ALA A 16 -10.27 11.60 -26.11
N LEU A 17 -10.07 11.62 -24.79
CA LEU A 17 -11.17 11.58 -23.81
C LEU A 17 -12.07 12.81 -23.91
N LYS A 18 -11.55 13.97 -24.36
CA LYS A 18 -12.35 15.18 -24.59
C LYS A 18 -13.43 15.02 -25.67
N LYS A 19 -13.32 13.98 -26.52
CA LYS A 19 -14.32 13.64 -27.54
C LYS A 19 -15.51 12.86 -26.97
N VAL A 20 -15.43 12.39 -25.73
CA VAL A 20 -16.50 11.65 -25.06
C VAL A 20 -17.63 12.63 -24.71
N SER A 21 -18.83 12.37 -25.22
CA SER A 21 -20.03 13.13 -24.86
C SER A 21 -20.25 13.12 -23.34
N GLY A 22 -20.51 14.30 -22.77
CA GLY A 22 -20.66 14.51 -21.32
C GLY A 22 -19.34 14.75 -20.56
N LEU A 23 -18.16 14.57 -21.19
CA LEU A 23 -16.87 14.90 -20.58
C LEU A 23 -16.43 16.32 -20.98
N GLY A 24 -16.96 17.32 -20.28
CA GLY A 24 -16.58 18.73 -20.47
C GLY A 24 -15.14 19.03 -20.01
N ALA A 25 -14.64 20.22 -20.32
CA ALA A 25 -13.26 20.64 -20.01
C ALA A 25 -12.89 20.50 -18.52
N LYS A 26 -13.78 20.94 -17.61
CA LYS A 26 -13.59 20.80 -16.15
C LYS A 26 -13.59 19.33 -15.72
N ALA A 27 -14.51 18.53 -16.25
CA ALA A 27 -14.58 17.10 -15.92
C ALA A 27 -13.31 16.37 -16.40
N PHE A 28 -12.78 16.74 -17.57
CA PHE A 28 -11.51 16.24 -18.07
C PHE A 28 -10.36 16.63 -17.14
N GLU A 29 -10.23 17.90 -16.78
CA GLU A 29 -9.19 18.39 -15.87
C GLU A 29 -9.22 17.67 -14.52
N GLN A 30 -10.40 17.46 -13.93
CA GLN A 30 -10.50 16.77 -12.65
C GLN A 30 -10.22 15.26 -12.72
N SER A 31 -10.35 14.64 -13.90
CA SER A 31 -10.23 13.18 -14.07
C SER A 31 -8.96 12.73 -14.76
N ALA A 32 -8.29 13.59 -15.55
CA ALA A 32 -7.24 13.16 -16.46
C ALA A 32 -6.03 12.54 -15.74
N GLY A 33 -5.68 12.99 -14.53
CA GLY A 33 -4.59 12.42 -13.75
C GLY A 33 -4.85 10.99 -13.24
N PHE A 34 -6.12 10.63 -13.07
CA PHE A 34 -6.54 9.32 -12.58
C PHE A 34 -6.77 8.31 -13.72
N LEU A 35 -7.04 8.78 -14.93
CA LEU A 35 -7.28 7.94 -16.10
C LEU A 35 -5.95 7.59 -16.79
N ARG A 36 -5.52 6.33 -16.71
CA ARG A 36 -4.25 5.86 -17.29
C ARG A 36 -4.47 5.14 -18.61
N ILE A 37 -3.63 5.41 -19.61
CA ILE A 37 -3.64 4.75 -20.92
C ILE A 37 -2.26 4.13 -21.15
N ARG A 38 -2.16 2.80 -20.97
CA ARG A 38 -0.88 2.06 -21.01
C ARG A 38 -0.23 2.05 -22.39
N GLU A 39 -1.03 1.91 -23.44
CA GLU A 39 -0.58 1.83 -24.84
C GLU A 39 -0.80 3.17 -25.56
N SER A 40 -0.54 4.29 -24.87
CA SER A 40 -0.71 5.63 -25.45
C SER A 40 0.45 6.02 -26.35
N ASP A 41 0.16 6.84 -27.36
CA ASP A 41 1.17 7.54 -28.17
C ASP A 41 2.13 8.37 -27.31
N ASN A 42 1.60 8.90 -26.19
CA ASN A 42 2.36 9.61 -25.18
C ASN A 42 2.59 8.71 -23.95
N PRO A 43 3.82 8.23 -23.71
CA PRO A 43 4.13 7.38 -22.57
C PRO A 43 3.82 7.98 -21.20
N LEU A 44 3.70 9.31 -21.09
CA LEU A 44 3.30 9.98 -19.84
C LEU A 44 1.85 9.67 -19.46
N ASP A 45 0.98 9.30 -20.39
CA ASP A 45 -0.42 8.94 -20.12
C ASP A 45 -0.55 7.64 -19.30
N ALA A 46 0.50 6.83 -19.23
CA ALA A 46 0.55 5.65 -18.37
C ALA A 46 0.86 5.99 -16.89
N SER A 47 1.31 7.22 -16.61
CA SER A 47 1.68 7.71 -15.28
C SER A 47 0.54 8.50 -14.61
N ALA A 48 0.71 8.85 -13.34
CA ALA A 48 -0.21 9.78 -12.64
C ALA A 48 0.06 11.26 -12.96
N ILE A 49 1.04 11.58 -13.81
CA ILE A 49 1.37 12.97 -14.17
C ILE A 49 0.16 13.59 -14.88
N HIS A 50 -0.33 14.72 -14.38
CA HIS A 50 -1.45 15.42 -14.99
C HIS A 50 -1.05 16.07 -16.33
N PRO A 51 -1.92 16.13 -17.35
CA PRO A 51 -1.61 16.79 -18.62
C PRO A 51 -1.16 18.25 -18.51
N GLU A 52 -1.58 18.97 -17.46
CA GLU A 52 -1.09 20.33 -17.17
C GLU A 52 0.42 20.38 -16.93
N SER A 53 0.96 19.30 -16.36
CA SER A 53 2.36 19.19 -15.97
C SER A 53 3.22 18.52 -17.05
N TYR A 54 2.66 18.20 -18.22
CA TYR A 54 3.42 17.56 -19.31
C TYR A 54 4.59 18.41 -19.78
N LYS A 55 4.43 19.74 -19.80
CA LYS A 55 5.52 20.67 -20.14
C LYS A 55 6.69 20.54 -19.17
N ILE A 56 6.40 20.47 -17.87
CA ILE A 56 7.40 20.32 -16.81
C ILE A 56 8.07 18.95 -16.92
N ALA A 57 7.30 17.87 -17.05
CA ALA A 57 7.83 16.51 -17.18
C ALA A 57 8.75 16.36 -18.41
N GLN A 58 8.38 16.97 -19.55
CA GLN A 58 9.23 16.98 -20.75
C GLN A 58 10.50 17.80 -20.55
N ALA A 59 10.43 18.94 -19.84
CA ALA A 59 11.61 19.75 -19.53
C ALA A 59 12.60 19.00 -18.60
N VAL A 60 12.09 18.29 -17.60
CA VAL A 60 12.88 17.42 -16.72
C VAL A 60 13.58 16.32 -17.53
N LEU A 61 12.83 15.62 -18.40
CA LEU A 61 13.41 14.58 -19.26
C LEU A 61 14.50 15.15 -20.17
N LYS A 62 14.27 16.33 -20.77
CA LYS A 62 15.26 17.01 -21.62
C LYS A 62 16.53 17.36 -20.85
N LYS A 63 16.41 17.88 -19.62
CA LYS A 63 17.56 18.15 -18.72
C LYS A 63 18.31 16.88 -18.36
N ALA A 64 17.59 15.78 -18.13
CA ALA A 64 18.17 14.47 -17.90
C ALA A 64 18.69 13.78 -19.18
N LYS A 65 18.63 14.44 -20.35
CA LYS A 65 19.00 13.89 -21.68
C LYS A 65 18.24 12.62 -22.05
N LEU A 66 16.98 12.55 -21.63
CA LEU A 66 16.08 11.42 -21.85
C LEU A 66 14.90 11.80 -22.73
N THR A 67 14.20 10.78 -23.21
CA THR A 67 12.92 10.91 -23.91
C THR A 67 11.82 10.21 -23.12
N PRO A 68 10.53 10.54 -23.33
CA PRO A 68 9.42 9.81 -22.73
C PRO A 68 9.35 8.34 -23.13
N LYS A 69 10.14 7.88 -24.11
CA LYS A 69 10.25 6.47 -24.52
C LYS A 69 11.49 5.75 -23.98
N SER A 70 12.39 6.47 -23.30
CA SER A 70 13.60 5.88 -22.72
C SER A 70 13.23 4.77 -21.72
N PRO A 71 14.01 3.66 -21.64
CA PRO A 71 13.80 2.60 -20.66
C PRO A 71 13.73 3.11 -19.23
N LEU A 72 12.91 2.47 -18.37
CA LEU A 72 12.74 2.89 -16.98
C LEU A 72 14.05 2.87 -16.18
N LYS A 73 14.93 1.90 -16.44
CA LYS A 73 16.26 1.81 -15.80
C LYS A 73 17.11 3.05 -16.08
N ASP A 74 17.10 3.52 -17.33
CA ASP A 74 17.87 4.70 -17.73
C ASP A 74 17.28 5.97 -17.10
N ARG A 75 15.95 6.02 -16.92
CA ARG A 75 15.27 7.10 -16.20
C ARG A 75 15.67 7.14 -14.74
N GLU A 76 15.70 6.01 -14.06
CA GLU A 76 16.09 5.91 -12.66
C GLU A 76 17.51 6.47 -12.45
N SER A 77 18.47 6.02 -13.26
CA SER A 77 19.85 6.49 -13.18
C SER A 77 19.99 7.99 -13.49
N ALA A 78 19.41 8.46 -14.58
CA ALA A 78 19.58 9.87 -14.98
C ALA A 78 18.85 10.84 -14.06
N ILE A 79 17.68 10.47 -13.53
CA ILE A 79 16.95 11.29 -12.55
C ILE A 79 17.69 11.33 -11.21
N ALA A 80 18.30 10.22 -10.78
CA ALA A 80 19.18 10.21 -9.61
C ALA A 80 20.39 11.14 -9.80
N GLN A 81 21.04 11.11 -10.97
CA GLN A 81 22.13 12.03 -11.30
C GLN A 81 21.69 13.50 -11.31
N LEU A 82 20.51 13.78 -11.87
CA LEU A 82 19.95 15.14 -11.89
C LEU A 82 19.73 15.64 -10.45
N ARG A 83 19.17 14.81 -9.56
CA ARG A 83 18.95 15.15 -8.14
C ARG A 83 20.25 15.39 -7.37
N ASN A 84 21.36 14.78 -7.79
CA ASN A 84 22.68 15.03 -7.20
C ASN A 84 23.34 16.31 -7.73
N THR A 85 22.91 16.80 -8.89
CA THR A 85 23.52 17.98 -9.55
C THR A 85 22.79 19.27 -9.21
N ILE A 86 21.46 19.23 -9.08
CA ILE A 86 20.63 20.39 -8.78
C ILE A 86 19.65 20.07 -7.66
N SER A 87 19.48 21.01 -6.73
CA SER A 87 18.48 20.83 -5.67
C SER A 87 17.06 20.87 -6.24
N LEU A 88 16.13 20.16 -5.62
CA LEU A 88 14.72 20.15 -6.05
C LEU A 88 14.11 21.55 -6.04
N THR A 89 14.50 22.40 -5.09
CA THR A 89 14.07 23.80 -4.97
C THR A 89 14.55 24.67 -6.13
N GLU A 90 15.80 24.52 -6.56
CA GLU A 90 16.33 25.27 -7.70
C GLU A 90 15.70 24.80 -9.00
N LEU A 91 15.56 23.48 -9.19
CA LEU A 91 14.92 22.92 -10.37
C LEU A 91 13.44 23.30 -10.44
N ALA A 92 12.75 23.34 -9.31
CA ALA A 92 11.35 23.80 -9.22
C ALA A 92 11.22 25.27 -9.62
N LYS A 93 12.12 26.13 -9.12
CA LYS A 93 12.14 27.56 -9.48
C LYS A 93 12.46 27.78 -10.96
N GLU A 94 13.37 27.00 -11.53
CA GLU A 94 13.72 27.09 -12.94
C GLU A 94 12.58 26.64 -13.87
N LEU A 95 11.83 25.63 -13.45
CA LEU A 95 10.73 25.06 -14.21
C LEU A 95 9.36 25.69 -13.93
N ASP A 96 9.32 26.74 -13.10
CA ASP A 96 8.10 27.40 -12.63
C ASP A 96 7.07 26.39 -12.08
N ALA A 97 7.57 25.45 -11.28
CA ALA A 97 6.81 24.35 -10.69
C ALA A 97 6.84 24.42 -9.17
N GLY A 98 5.78 23.93 -8.52
CA GLY A 98 5.83 23.66 -7.08
C GLY A 98 6.81 22.54 -6.77
N VAL A 99 7.57 22.67 -5.67
CA VAL A 99 8.44 21.59 -5.16
C VAL A 99 7.69 20.25 -5.00
N PRO A 100 6.49 20.17 -4.39
CA PRO A 100 5.76 18.91 -4.29
C PRO A 100 5.40 18.34 -5.68
N THR A 101 4.90 19.19 -6.58
CA THR A 101 4.56 18.80 -7.96
C THR A 101 5.77 18.22 -8.70
N LEU A 102 6.93 18.86 -8.59
CA LEU A 102 8.15 18.38 -9.22
C LEU A 102 8.63 17.06 -8.61
N SER A 103 8.54 16.90 -7.29
CA SER A 103 8.87 15.64 -6.61
C SER A 103 8.02 14.49 -7.15
N ASP A 104 6.71 14.69 -7.23
CA ASP A 104 5.76 13.70 -7.73
C ASP A 104 6.04 13.35 -9.20
N ILE A 105 6.32 14.35 -10.04
CA ILE A 105 6.70 14.13 -11.45
C ILE A 105 7.94 13.27 -11.54
N LEU A 106 8.99 13.58 -10.77
CA LEU A 106 10.24 12.81 -10.81
C LEU A 106 10.01 11.36 -10.40
N GLU A 107 9.21 11.11 -9.37
CA GLU A 107 8.86 9.75 -8.96
C GLU A 107 8.06 9.02 -10.04
N GLN A 108 7.05 9.67 -10.62
CA GLN A 108 6.23 9.08 -11.69
C GLN A 108 7.00 8.82 -12.99
N LEU A 109 8.06 9.58 -13.27
CA LEU A 109 8.93 9.34 -14.41
C LEU A 109 9.77 8.07 -14.23
N VAL A 110 10.18 7.74 -13.00
CA VAL A 110 10.96 6.53 -12.68
C VAL A 110 10.03 5.32 -12.52
N ARG A 111 8.92 5.47 -11.79
CA ARG A 111 7.96 4.41 -11.47
C ARG A 111 6.55 4.82 -11.86
N PRO A 112 6.21 4.82 -13.16
CA PRO A 112 4.89 5.21 -13.62
C PRO A 112 3.82 4.28 -13.05
N GLY A 113 2.85 4.85 -12.35
CA GLY A 113 1.71 4.09 -11.84
C GLY A 113 2.00 3.22 -10.62
N ARG A 114 3.05 3.53 -9.83
CA ARG A 114 3.28 2.96 -8.49
C ARG A 114 1.96 2.91 -7.72
N ASP A 115 1.62 1.74 -7.21
CA ASP A 115 0.47 1.58 -6.35
C ASP A 115 0.88 2.00 -4.94
N PRO A 116 0.31 3.09 -4.37
CA PRO A 116 0.64 3.53 -3.02
C PRO A 116 0.30 2.47 -1.96
N ARG A 117 -0.53 1.47 -2.30
CA ARG A 117 -0.86 0.36 -1.40
C ARG A 117 0.25 -0.69 -1.32
N ALA A 118 1.18 -0.73 -2.27
CA ALA A 118 2.27 -1.71 -2.26
C ALA A 118 3.24 -1.50 -1.09
N ASP A 119 3.33 -0.26 -0.59
CA ASP A 119 4.18 0.10 0.55
C ASP A 119 3.43 0.04 1.90
N LEU A 120 2.11 -0.21 1.88
CA LEU A 120 1.33 -0.35 3.10
C LEU A 120 1.50 -1.78 3.65
N PRO A 121 1.51 -1.95 4.99
CA PRO A 121 1.42 -3.28 5.56
C PRO A 121 0.18 -3.96 5.00
N MET A 122 0.34 -5.22 4.58
CA MET A 122 -0.79 -5.99 4.06
C MET A 122 -1.93 -5.92 5.08
N PRO A 123 -3.17 -5.63 4.65
CA PRO A 123 -4.30 -5.68 5.56
C PRO A 123 -4.26 -7.06 6.23
N ILE A 124 -4.29 -7.06 7.56
CA ILE A 124 -4.44 -8.29 8.32
C ILE A 124 -5.83 -8.80 7.95
N LEU A 125 -5.87 -9.69 6.97
CA LEU A 125 -7.06 -10.46 6.67
C LEU A 125 -7.38 -11.17 7.98
N ARG A 126 -8.45 -10.74 8.66
CA ARG A 126 -9.12 -11.63 9.60
C ARG A 126 -9.56 -12.79 8.72
N ASN A 127 -8.78 -13.86 8.70
CA ASN A 127 -9.27 -15.12 8.18
C ASN A 127 -10.37 -15.56 9.13
N ASP A 128 -11.57 -15.14 8.78
CA ASP A 128 -12.82 -15.88 8.89
C ASP A 128 -12.72 -17.15 9.75
N VAL A 129 -13.18 -17.01 10.99
CA VAL A 129 -13.67 -18.08 11.87
C VAL A 129 -12.85 -19.37 11.78
N LEU A 130 -11.65 -19.38 12.38
CA LEU A 130 -10.96 -20.62 12.66
C LEU A 130 -11.90 -21.51 13.49
N SER A 131 -12.16 -22.72 13.01
CA SER A 131 -12.89 -23.71 13.79
C SER A 131 -11.92 -24.39 14.75
N MET A 132 -12.42 -24.96 15.86
CA MET A 132 -11.55 -25.66 16.82
C MET A 132 -10.74 -26.80 16.17
N SER A 133 -11.24 -27.35 15.04
CA SER A 133 -10.57 -28.38 14.23
C SER A 133 -9.40 -27.87 13.40
N ASP A 134 -9.33 -26.57 13.11
CA ASP A 134 -8.25 -25.97 12.31
C ASP A 134 -7.06 -25.53 13.17
N LEU A 135 -7.25 -25.50 14.49
CA LEU A 135 -6.20 -25.13 15.43
C LEU A 135 -5.22 -26.30 15.61
N GLN A 136 -3.93 -25.98 15.53
CA GLN A 136 -2.84 -26.92 15.78
C GLN A 136 -1.94 -26.37 16.88
N VAL A 137 -1.43 -27.26 17.73
CA VAL A 137 -0.39 -26.92 18.71
C VAL A 137 0.84 -26.41 17.97
N GLY A 138 1.42 -25.30 18.43
CA GLY A 138 2.52 -24.57 17.77
C GLY A 138 2.09 -23.46 16.82
N MET A 139 0.78 -23.30 16.56
CA MET A 139 0.29 -22.20 15.74
C MET A 139 0.36 -20.87 16.49
N THR A 140 0.93 -19.84 15.87
CA THR A 140 0.96 -18.48 16.41
C THR A 140 -0.15 -17.63 15.82
N LEU A 141 -0.92 -16.96 16.66
CA LEU A 141 -2.07 -16.14 16.30
C LEU A 141 -2.03 -14.81 17.05
N ASN A 142 -2.69 -13.78 16.51
CA ASN A 142 -2.97 -12.56 17.25
C ASN A 142 -4.36 -12.66 17.84
N GLY A 143 -4.50 -12.43 19.13
CA GLY A 143 -5.79 -12.44 19.82
C GLY A 143 -6.00 -11.17 20.64
N THR A 144 -7.26 -10.89 20.95
CA THR A 144 -7.65 -9.71 21.75
C THR A 144 -8.01 -10.13 23.15
N VAL A 145 -7.46 -9.44 24.16
CA VAL A 145 -7.77 -9.69 25.56
C VAL A 145 -9.22 -9.31 25.84
N ARG A 146 -10.04 -10.29 26.23
CA ARG A 146 -11.43 -10.09 26.63
C ARG A 146 -11.58 -9.89 28.13
N ASN A 147 -10.79 -10.60 28.91
CA ASN A 147 -10.90 -10.56 30.36
C ASN A 147 -9.56 -10.89 31.01
N VAL A 148 -9.28 -10.24 32.14
CA VAL A 148 -8.04 -10.40 32.91
C VAL A 148 -8.43 -10.82 34.33
N VAL A 149 -7.86 -11.93 34.81
CA VAL A 149 -8.07 -12.47 36.15
C VAL A 149 -6.72 -12.79 36.81
N ASP A 150 -6.69 -12.95 38.13
CA ASP A 150 -5.45 -13.07 38.92
C ASP A 150 -4.53 -14.24 38.52
N PHE A 151 -5.07 -15.27 37.86
CA PHE A 151 -4.32 -16.45 37.42
C PHE A 151 -4.18 -16.55 35.89
N GLY A 152 -4.82 -15.67 35.13
CA GLY A 152 -5.25 -15.94 33.76
C GLY A 152 -5.56 -14.70 32.93
N VAL A 153 -5.22 -14.69 31.64
CA VAL A 153 -5.79 -13.76 30.67
C VAL A 153 -6.59 -14.57 29.66
N PHE A 154 -7.85 -14.19 29.45
CA PHE A 154 -8.72 -14.76 28.43
C PHE A 154 -8.61 -13.95 27.15
N ILE A 155 -8.21 -14.63 26.08
CA ILE A 155 -7.88 -14.02 24.80
C ILE A 155 -8.77 -14.63 23.73
N ASP A 156 -9.46 -13.76 23.00
CA ASP A 156 -10.21 -14.12 21.81
C ASP A 156 -9.25 -14.24 20.63
N ILE A 157 -9.03 -15.47 20.18
CA ILE A 157 -8.19 -15.79 19.01
C ILE A 157 -9.00 -15.93 17.72
N GLY A 158 -10.28 -15.52 17.72
CA GLY A 158 -11.16 -15.59 16.56
C GLY A 158 -11.88 -16.93 16.40
N VAL A 159 -11.90 -17.76 17.44
CA VAL A 159 -12.70 -19.00 17.51
C VAL A 159 -13.84 -18.82 18.50
N LYS A 160 -14.84 -19.71 18.50
CA LYS A 160 -16.00 -19.63 19.42
C LYS A 160 -15.62 -19.68 20.91
N GLN A 161 -14.40 -20.11 21.21
CA GLN A 161 -13.92 -20.39 22.55
C GLN A 161 -12.70 -19.53 22.87
N ASP A 162 -12.71 -18.89 24.04
CA ASP A 162 -11.58 -18.06 24.47
C ASP A 162 -10.40 -18.96 24.88
N GLY A 163 -9.20 -18.53 24.52
CA GLY A 163 -7.96 -19.18 24.98
C GLY A 163 -7.53 -18.62 26.32
N LEU A 164 -7.03 -19.49 27.20
CA LEU A 164 -6.47 -19.11 28.49
C LEU A 164 -4.96 -19.04 28.37
N LEU A 165 -4.43 -17.83 28.50
CA LEU A 165 -3.03 -17.60 28.79
C LEU A 165 -2.91 -17.76 30.31
N HIS A 166 -2.05 -18.65 30.82
CA HIS A 166 -1.83 -18.81 32.27
C HIS A 166 -0.60 -18.00 32.73
N ARG A 167 -0.63 -17.35 33.90
CA ARG A 167 0.42 -16.40 34.37
C ARG A 167 1.87 -16.92 34.24
N SER A 168 2.06 -18.23 34.34
CA SER A 168 3.36 -18.89 34.20
C SER A 168 3.92 -18.89 32.78
N GLN A 169 3.10 -18.53 31.77
CA GLN A 169 3.41 -18.57 30.35
C GLN A 169 3.50 -17.16 29.72
N TRP A 170 3.46 -16.08 30.53
CA TRP A 170 3.37 -14.68 30.04
C TRP A 170 4.74 -13.99 29.92
N GLY A 171 5.81 -14.61 30.43
CA GLY A 171 7.15 -14.00 30.48
C GLY A 171 7.21 -12.80 31.44
N GLU A 172 8.14 -11.86 31.18
CA GLU A 172 8.34 -10.66 32.00
C GLU A 172 7.27 -9.55 31.78
N ARG A 173 6.44 -9.65 30.73
CA ARG A 173 5.35 -8.69 30.46
C ARG A 173 4.04 -9.15 31.10
N GLY A 174 3.72 -8.56 32.25
CA GLY A 174 2.60 -8.98 33.11
C GLY A 174 1.34 -8.09 33.11
N ASP A 175 1.40 -6.88 32.57
CA ASP A 175 0.27 -5.93 32.64
C ASP A 175 -0.48 -5.86 31.29
N TRP A 176 -1.51 -6.69 31.15
CA TRP A 176 -2.42 -6.69 30.01
C TRP A 176 -3.77 -6.08 30.40
N GLN A 177 -4.35 -5.28 29.50
CA GLN A 177 -5.68 -4.68 29.68
C GLN A 177 -6.70 -5.27 28.72
N VAL A 178 -7.97 -5.18 29.08
CA VAL A 178 -9.08 -5.57 28.21
C VAL A 178 -9.05 -4.70 26.94
N GLY A 179 -9.00 -5.36 25.78
CA GLY A 179 -8.88 -4.72 24.47
C GLY A 179 -7.47 -4.77 23.85
N ASP A 180 -6.45 -5.18 24.60
CA ASP A 180 -5.09 -5.32 24.06
C ASP A 180 -5.02 -6.44 23.02
N ILE A 181 -4.25 -6.20 21.96
CA ILE A 181 -3.99 -7.17 20.90
C ILE A 181 -2.62 -7.79 21.16
N ILE A 182 -2.59 -9.10 21.43
CA ILE A 182 -1.38 -9.82 21.79
C ILE A 182 -1.14 -11.02 20.90
N LYS A 183 0.14 -11.30 20.66
CA LYS A 183 0.58 -12.46 19.87
C LYS A 183 0.78 -13.65 20.80
N VAL A 184 0.08 -14.73 20.52
CA VAL A 184 0.04 -15.94 21.35
C VAL A 184 0.27 -17.18 20.52
N GLU A 185 0.82 -18.21 21.14
CA GLU A 185 1.04 -19.53 20.56
C GLU A 185 0.16 -20.55 21.27
N ILE A 186 -0.40 -21.49 20.51
CA ILE A 186 -1.23 -22.57 21.05
C ILE A 186 -0.33 -23.67 21.60
N VAL A 187 -0.41 -23.92 22.90
CA VAL A 187 0.37 -24.98 23.58
C VAL A 187 -0.46 -26.24 23.77
N SER A 188 -1.76 -26.10 24.02
CA SER A 188 -2.66 -27.24 24.20
C SER A 188 -4.06 -26.95 23.68
N ILE A 189 -4.69 -28.00 23.15
CA ILE A 189 -6.06 -27.97 22.62
C ILE A 189 -6.81 -29.13 23.28
N GLU A 190 -7.84 -28.81 24.05
CA GLU A 190 -8.77 -29.78 24.65
C GLU A 190 -10.17 -29.57 24.05
N PRO A 191 -10.48 -30.18 22.89
CA PRO A 191 -11.74 -29.96 22.20
C PRO A 191 -12.94 -30.50 22.97
N GLU A 192 -12.77 -31.58 23.75
CA GLU A 192 -13.84 -32.16 24.58
C GLU A 192 -14.29 -31.23 25.71
N ARG A 193 -13.39 -30.38 26.21
CA ARG A 193 -13.66 -29.44 27.31
C ARG A 193 -13.82 -28.00 26.84
N GLY A 194 -13.63 -27.74 25.53
CA GLY A 194 -13.59 -26.40 24.97
C GLY A 194 -12.53 -25.55 25.66
N ARG A 195 -11.29 -26.04 25.82
CA ARG A 195 -10.20 -25.26 26.41
C ARG A 195 -9.01 -25.19 25.47
N ILE A 196 -8.41 -24.01 25.39
CA ILE A 196 -7.23 -23.73 24.56
C ILE A 196 -6.19 -23.11 25.48
N GLY A 197 -5.08 -23.81 25.67
CA GLY A 197 -3.93 -23.30 26.41
C GLY A 197 -3.07 -22.45 25.49
N LEU A 198 -2.86 -21.21 25.88
CA LEU A 198 -2.02 -20.26 25.16
C LEU A 198 -0.73 -19.99 25.94
N ALA A 199 0.35 -19.65 25.23
CA ALA A 199 1.57 -19.09 25.78
C ALA A 199 2.08 -17.91 24.94
N ILE A 200 2.94 -17.09 25.53
CA ILE A 200 3.70 -16.08 24.77
C ILE A 200 4.82 -16.80 24.02
N PRO A 201 4.93 -16.65 22.69
CA PRO A 201 6.01 -17.27 21.92
C PRO A 201 7.36 -16.75 22.40
N GLN A 202 8.31 -17.67 22.66
CA GLN A 202 9.66 -17.34 23.18
C GLN A 202 10.50 -16.48 22.24
N SER A 203 10.05 -16.22 21.01
CA SER A 203 10.73 -15.34 20.04
C SER A 203 10.60 -13.84 20.37
N MET A 204 10.01 -13.45 21.51
CA MET A 204 9.89 -12.06 21.97
C MET A 204 10.93 -11.68 23.04
N ASP A 205 11.76 -12.61 23.52
CA ASP A 205 12.79 -12.34 24.55
C ASP A 205 14.13 -11.85 23.97
N THR A 206 14.18 -11.45 22.70
CA THR A 206 15.39 -10.86 22.09
C THR A 206 15.05 -9.63 21.25
N LEU A 207 14.73 -8.54 21.92
CA LEU A 207 14.94 -7.17 21.43
C LEU A 207 15.38 -6.26 22.58
#